data_AF-A0A6S7B2H5-F1
#
_entry.id   AF-A0A6S7B2H5-F1
#
_cell.length_a   1.000
_cell.length_b   1.000
_cell.length_c   1.000
_cell.angle_alpha   90.00
_cell.angle_beta   90.00
_cell.angle_gamma   90.00
#
_symmetry.space_group_name_H-M   'P 1'
#
loop_
_entity.id
_entity.type
_entity.pdbx_description
1 polymer ?
#
loop_
_entity_poly.entity_id
_entity_poly.type
_entity_poly.pdbx_seq_one_letter_code
_entity_poly.pdbx_strand_id
1 'polypeptide(L)'
;MHAAQSLNQDSIVTRILLGSDSSLQTAMVSADLLSIHFSRIEALVDAADDVADLARLGCRTLCDALAECREHARSENVIGVLDCLSRAVSAHRTAKSLLLGIVELGDTDVAELAQLGVNLAMSVLDDLGA
;
A
#
# COMPACT_ATOMS: atom_id res chain seq x y z
N MET A 1 -0.71 39.34 -29.79
CA MET A 1 -2.06 38.80 -29.99
C MET A 1 -1.95 37.61 -30.94
N HIS A 2 -2.20 36.36 -30.62
CA HIS A 2 -2.55 35.63 -29.41
C HIS A 2 -1.71 34.36 -29.46
N ALA A 3 -0.85 34.14 -28.47
CA ALA A 3 -0.89 32.98 -27.60
C ALA A 3 -1.26 31.68 -28.36
N ALA A 4 -0.22 30.95 -28.78
CA ALA A 4 -0.35 29.53 -29.03
C ALA A 4 -1.09 28.92 -27.84
N GLN A 5 -2.27 28.37 -28.07
CA GLN A 5 -3.01 27.61 -27.08
C GLN A 5 -2.11 26.44 -26.68
N SER A 6 -1.41 26.62 -25.56
CA SER A 6 -0.80 25.57 -24.76
C SER A 6 -1.93 24.69 -24.28
N LEU A 7 -2.39 23.78 -25.15
CA LEU A 7 -3.27 22.68 -24.79
C LEU A 7 -2.52 21.83 -23.79
N ASN A 8 -2.87 22.06 -22.53
CA ASN A 8 -2.61 21.30 -21.32
C ASN A 8 -2.07 19.89 -21.61
N GLN A 9 -0.75 19.77 -21.73
CA GLN A 9 -0.03 18.51 -21.81
C GLN A 9 0.19 17.97 -20.39
N ASP A 10 -0.89 17.81 -19.63
CA ASP A 10 -0.88 16.81 -18.56
C ASP A 10 -0.73 15.47 -19.28
N SER A 11 0.52 15.01 -19.38
CA SER A 11 0.90 13.77 -20.06
C SER A 11 -0.09 12.66 -19.71
N ILE A 12 -0.49 11.84 -20.68
CA ILE A 12 -1.32 10.65 -20.43
C ILE A 12 -0.75 9.81 -19.27
N VAL A 13 0.58 9.79 -19.12
CA VAL A 13 1.30 9.16 -18.01
C VAL A 13 0.97 9.85 -16.68
N THR A 14 1.04 11.18 -16.62
CA THR A 14 0.59 11.99 -15.48
C THR A 14 -0.87 11.70 -15.18
N ARG A 15 -1.77 11.68 -16.16
CA ARG A 15 -3.20 11.46 -15.91
C ARG A 15 -3.55 10.04 -15.45
N ILE A 16 -2.83 9.01 -15.92
CA ILE A 16 -3.00 7.61 -15.50
C ILE A 16 -2.34 7.35 -14.14
N LEU A 17 -1.19 7.99 -13.85
CA LEU A 17 -0.45 7.81 -12.60
C LEU A 17 -0.84 8.78 -11.48
N LEU A 18 -1.40 9.96 -11.80
CA LEU A 18 -1.73 11.07 -10.89
C LEU A 18 -3.22 11.45 -10.93
N GLY A 19 -4.03 10.81 -11.78
CA GLY A 19 -5.48 11.00 -11.75
C GLY A 19 -6.10 10.47 -10.46
N SER A 20 -7.28 11.00 -10.11
CA SER A 20 -8.09 10.57 -8.97
C SER A 20 -8.54 9.10 -8.99
N ASP A 21 -8.31 8.41 -10.12
CA ASP A 21 -8.52 6.97 -10.35
C ASP A 21 -7.20 6.23 -10.68
N SER A 22 -6.05 6.76 -10.25
CA SER A 22 -4.75 6.16 -10.55
C SER A 22 -4.47 4.90 -9.73
N SER A 23 -3.85 3.88 -10.35
CA SER A 23 -3.45 2.64 -9.65
C SER A 23 -2.57 2.92 -8.42
N LEU A 24 -1.81 4.02 -8.45
CA LEU A 24 -1.04 4.48 -7.29
C LEU A 24 -1.94 4.90 -6.13
N GLN A 25 -2.96 5.73 -6.37
CA GLN A 25 -3.88 6.13 -5.31
C GLN A 25 -4.62 4.93 -4.70
N THR A 26 -5.07 3.99 -5.54
CA THR A 26 -5.66 2.73 -5.06
C THR A 26 -4.67 1.93 -4.22
N ALA A 27 -3.43 1.78 -4.66
CA ALA A 27 -2.40 1.09 -3.88
C ALA A 27 -2.13 1.79 -2.53
N MET A 28 -2.13 3.12 -2.49
CA MET A 28 -1.94 3.89 -1.25
C MET A 28 -3.11 3.73 -0.28
N VAL A 29 -4.35 3.77 -0.77
CA VAL A 29 -5.55 3.52 0.04
C VAL A 29 -5.54 2.09 0.58
N SER A 30 -5.21 1.11 -0.26
CA SER A 30 -5.11 -0.28 0.17
C SER A 30 -4.00 -0.49 1.20
N ALA A 31 -2.87 0.23 1.09
CA ALA A 31 -1.82 0.19 2.10
C ALA A 31 -2.29 0.75 3.46
N ASP A 32 -3.10 1.81 3.45
CA ASP A 32 -3.75 2.36 4.65
C ASP A 32 -4.75 1.36 5.26
N LEU A 33 -5.55 0.68 4.43
CA LEU A 33 -6.44 -0.39 4.89
C LEU A 33 -5.67 -1.56 5.50
N LEU A 34 -4.55 -1.97 4.89
CA LEU A 34 -3.70 -3.03 5.42
C LEU A 34 -3.04 -2.63 6.75
N SER A 35 -2.67 -1.37 6.97
CA SER A 35 -2.09 -0.92 8.23
C SER A 35 -3.11 -0.99 9.38
N ILE A 36 -4.36 -0.60 9.08
CA ILE A 36 -5.51 -0.77 9.99
C ILE A 36 -5.76 -2.25 10.25
N HIS A 37 -5.69 -3.09 9.22
CA HIS A 37 -5.89 -4.53 9.32
C HIS A 37 -4.86 -5.19 10.25
N PHE A 38 -3.58 -4.86 10.09
CA PHE A 38 -2.54 -5.31 11.01
C PHE A 38 -2.79 -4.85 12.45
N SER A 39 -3.16 -3.58 12.64
CA SER A 39 -3.47 -3.05 13.98
C SER A 39 -4.64 -3.78 14.65
N ARG A 40 -5.61 -4.25 13.86
CA ARG A 40 -6.72 -5.08 14.35
C ARG A 40 -6.27 -6.48 14.72
N ILE A 41 -5.43 -7.12 13.90
CA ILE A 41 -4.85 -8.43 14.24
C ILE A 41 -4.05 -8.33 15.53
N GLU A 42 -3.19 -7.31 15.67
CA GLU A 42 -2.40 -7.08 16.89
C GLU A 42 -3.29 -6.98 18.15
N ALA A 43 -4.44 -6.33 18.04
CA ALA A 43 -5.36 -6.15 19.16
C ALA A 43 -6.13 -7.42 19.55
N LEU A 44 -6.13 -8.46 18.71
CA LEU A 44 -6.84 -9.72 18.93
C LEU A 44 -5.96 -10.80 19.56
N VAL A 45 -4.64 -10.61 19.56
CA VAL A 45 -3.67 -11.61 20.03
C VAL A 45 -2.97 -11.16 21.31
N ASP A 46 -2.37 -12.12 22.01
CA ASP A 46 -1.56 -11.81 23.19
C ASP A 46 -0.32 -10.99 22.80
N ALA A 47 0.03 -9.99 23.60
CA ALA A 47 1.08 -9.03 23.24
C ALA A 47 2.49 -9.64 23.10
N ALA A 48 2.72 -10.82 23.67
CA ALA A 48 3.97 -11.59 23.61
C ALA A 48 3.95 -12.68 22.52
N ASP A 49 2.88 -12.76 21.74
CA ASP A 49 2.75 -13.69 20.61
C ASP A 49 3.57 -13.19 19.40
N ASP A 50 4.22 -14.11 18.69
CA ASP A 50 4.92 -13.83 17.43
C ASP A 50 4.00 -13.18 16.39
N VAL A 51 2.70 -13.52 16.40
CA VAL A 51 1.68 -12.89 15.56
C VAL A 51 1.55 -11.40 15.85
N ALA A 52 1.61 -10.99 17.13
CA ALA A 52 1.55 -9.59 17.52
C ALA A 52 2.76 -8.82 16.96
N ASP A 53 3.94 -9.42 16.98
CA ASP A 53 5.16 -8.80 16.47
C ASP A 53 5.16 -8.67 14.94
N LEU A 54 4.68 -9.68 14.22
CA LEU A 54 4.47 -9.60 12.78
C LEU A 54 3.44 -8.52 12.43
N ALA A 55 2.35 -8.42 13.19
CA ALA A 55 1.32 -7.42 12.98
C ALA A 55 1.84 -5.99 13.21
N ARG A 56 2.57 -5.77 14.30
CA ARG A 56 3.25 -4.49 14.58
C ARG A 56 4.23 -4.10 13.48
N LEU A 57 5.04 -5.05 13.02
CA LEU A 57 6.01 -4.82 11.96
C LEU A 57 5.31 -4.44 10.65
N GLY A 58 4.24 -5.15 10.29
CA GLY A 58 3.43 -4.85 9.11
C GLY A 58 2.80 -3.47 9.16
N CYS A 59 2.20 -3.11 10.30
CA CYS A 59 1.60 -1.79 10.51
C CYS A 59 2.64 -0.67 10.34
N ARG A 60 3.80 -0.76 11.01
CA ARG A 60 4.88 0.23 10.88
C ARG A 60 5.38 0.35 9.45
N THR A 61 5.65 -0.79 8.79
CA THR A 61 6.16 -0.81 7.41
C THR A 61 5.24 -0.06 6.45
N LEU A 62 3.92 -0.26 6.59
CA LEU A 62 2.93 0.41 5.74
C LEU A 62 2.81 1.90 6.10
N CYS A 63 2.79 2.25 7.39
CA CYS A 63 2.76 3.64 7.83
C CYS A 63 3.97 4.44 7.33
N ASP A 64 5.16 3.86 7.38
CA ASP A 64 6.39 4.48 6.88
C ASP A 64 6.32 4.70 5.36
N ALA A 65 5.91 3.68 4.61
CA ALA A 65 5.72 3.79 3.16
C ALA A 65 4.67 4.85 2.78
N LEU A 66 3.56 4.94 3.54
CA LEU A 66 2.52 5.95 3.37
C LEU A 66 3.05 7.37 3.62
N ALA A 67 3.83 7.56 4.68
CA ALA A 67 4.40 8.86 5.04
C ALA A 67 5.35 9.36 3.96
N GLU A 68 6.27 8.51 3.50
CA GLU A 68 7.23 8.85 2.44
C GLU A 68 6.52 9.15 1.12
N CYS A 69 5.54 8.35 0.72
CA CYS A 69 4.77 8.58 -0.49
C CYS A 69 4.00 9.92 -0.47
N ARG A 70 3.43 10.31 0.67
CA ARG A 70 2.74 11.60 0.82
C ARG A 70 3.68 12.80 0.66
N GLU A 71 4.94 12.66 1.05
CA GLU A 71 5.96 13.68 0.85
C GLU A 71 6.29 13.86 -0.64
N HIS A 72 6.35 12.77 -1.40
CA HIS A 72 6.77 12.76 -2.81
C HIS A 72 5.61 13.10 -3.76
N ALA A 73 4.38 12.66 -3.47
CA ALA A 73 3.20 12.91 -4.31
C ALA A 73 2.80 14.39 -4.37
N ARG A 74 3.13 15.19 -3.34
CA ARG A 74 2.87 16.64 -3.31
C ARG A 74 3.72 17.45 -4.28
N SER A 75 4.76 16.85 -4.85
CA SER A 75 5.73 17.55 -5.71
C SER A 75 5.34 17.60 -7.19
N GLU A 76 4.26 16.92 -7.61
CA GLU A 76 3.85 16.74 -9.03
C GLU A 76 4.99 16.24 -9.94
N ASN A 77 6.07 15.73 -9.35
CA ASN A 77 7.26 15.28 -10.04
C ASN A 77 7.09 13.81 -10.43
N VAL A 78 7.16 13.51 -11.73
CA VAL A 78 7.07 12.15 -12.30
C VAL A 78 8.07 11.19 -11.63
N ILE A 79 9.27 11.65 -11.26
CA ILE A 79 10.25 10.82 -10.54
C ILE A 79 9.71 10.42 -9.16
N GLY A 80 9.14 11.37 -8.41
CA GLY A 80 8.55 11.09 -7.09
C GLY A 80 7.35 10.14 -7.16
N VAL A 81 6.60 10.17 -8.26
CA VAL A 81 5.49 9.24 -8.52
C VAL A 81 5.99 7.82 -8.76
N LEU A 82 7.03 7.66 -9.59
CA LEU A 82 7.63 6.35 -9.85
C LEU A 82 8.29 5.77 -8.59
N ASP A 83 8.96 6.60 -7.80
CA ASP A 83 9.54 6.19 -6.52
C ASP A 83 8.44 5.74 -5.54
N CYS A 84 7.35 6.49 -5.46
CA CYS A 84 6.22 6.11 -4.61
C CYS A 84 5.54 4.81 -5.08
N LEU A 85 5.39 4.61 -6.40
CA LEU A 85 4.87 3.36 -6.95
C LEU A 85 5.78 2.17 -6.59
N SER A 86 7.09 2.31 -6.74
CA SER A 86 8.05 1.26 -6.37
C SER A 86 7.96 0.92 -4.88
N ARG A 87 7.85 1.94 -4.02
CA ARG A 87 7.66 1.76 -2.57
C ARG A 87 6.33 1.09 -2.25
N ALA A 88 5.24 1.48 -2.91
CA ALA A 88 3.93 0.86 -2.74
C ALA A 88 3.98 -0.64 -3.09
N VAL A 89 4.56 -1.00 -4.24
CA VAL A 89 4.77 -2.41 -4.62
C VAL A 89 5.56 -3.16 -3.55
N SER A 90 6.67 -2.58 -3.09
CA SER A 90 7.49 -3.20 -2.05
C SER A 90 6.72 -3.38 -0.74
N ALA A 91 5.96 -2.37 -0.30
CA ALA A 91 5.19 -2.41 0.92
C ALA A 91 4.07 -3.46 0.86
N HIS A 92 3.36 -3.58 -0.27
CA HIS A 92 2.35 -4.61 -0.49
C HIS A 92 2.93 -6.02 -0.51
N ARG A 93 4.10 -6.22 -1.13
CA ARG A 93 4.82 -7.51 -1.07
C ARG A 93 5.21 -7.88 0.36
N THR A 94 5.78 -6.93 1.10
CA THR A 94 6.14 -7.16 2.52
C THR A 94 4.90 -7.44 3.36
N ALA A 95 3.83 -6.65 3.22
CA ALA A 95 2.57 -6.87 3.92
C ALA A 95 2.00 -8.27 3.64
N LYS A 96 1.95 -8.68 2.35
CA LYS A 96 1.55 -10.03 1.96
C LYS A 96 2.37 -11.10 2.66
N SER A 97 3.70 -10.99 2.63
CA SER A 97 4.59 -11.98 3.27
C SER A 97 4.39 -12.06 4.78
N LEU A 98 4.23 -10.92 5.47
CA LEU A 98 3.96 -10.90 6.90
C LEU A 98 2.59 -11.50 7.23
N LEU A 99 1.56 -11.19 6.43
CA LEU A 99 0.23 -11.77 6.60
C LEU A 99 0.21 -13.27 6.36
N LEU A 100 0.97 -13.79 5.39
CA LEU A 100 1.15 -15.24 5.22
C LEU A 100 1.79 -15.87 6.46
N GLY A 101 2.78 -15.22 7.07
CA GLY A 101 3.33 -15.67 8.35
C GLY A 101 2.28 -15.69 9.46
N ILE A 102 1.38 -14.70 9.50
CA ILE A 102 0.26 -14.68 10.46
C ILE A 102 -0.75 -15.79 10.16
N VAL A 103 -1.04 -16.10 8.89
CA VAL A 103 -1.90 -17.24 8.51
C VAL A 103 -1.33 -18.56 9.01
N GLU A 104 -0.01 -18.72 8.99
CA GLU A 104 0.67 -19.95 9.44
C GLU A 104 0.71 -20.10 10.97
N LEU A 105 0.75 -18.99 11.71
CA LEU A 105 0.97 -18.96 13.16
C LEU A 105 -0.30 -18.71 13.98
N GLY A 106 -1.27 -17.97 13.42
CA GLY A 106 -2.48 -17.57 14.11
C GLY A 106 -3.46 -18.71 14.35
N ASP A 107 -4.36 -18.51 15.31
CA ASP A 107 -5.54 -19.36 15.42
C ASP A 107 -6.47 -19.21 14.21
N THR A 108 -7.51 -20.03 14.13
CA THR A 108 -8.43 -20.05 12.98
C THR A 108 -8.97 -18.66 12.64
N ASP A 109 -9.40 -17.89 13.64
CA ASP A 109 -10.06 -16.60 13.42
C ASP A 109 -9.03 -15.55 12.95
N VAL A 110 -7.85 -15.54 13.55
CA VAL A 110 -6.74 -14.65 13.18
C VAL A 110 -6.18 -15.00 11.80
N ALA A 111 -6.06 -16.29 11.49
CA ALA A 111 -5.59 -16.76 10.19
C ALA A 111 -6.57 -16.42 9.06
N GLU A 112 -7.88 -16.60 9.28
CA GLU A 112 -8.90 -16.18 8.32
C GLU A 112 -8.86 -14.67 8.08
N LEU A 113 -8.71 -13.88 9.16
CA LEU A 113 -8.58 -12.44 9.06
C LEU A 113 -7.31 -12.06 8.27
N ALA A 114 -6.16 -12.66 8.58
CA ALA A 114 -4.92 -12.41 7.85
C ALA A 114 -5.02 -12.78 6.37
N GLN A 115 -5.73 -13.86 6.03
CA GLN A 115 -5.95 -14.28 4.64
C GLN A 115 -6.74 -13.24 3.83
N LEU A 116 -7.68 -12.50 4.44
CA LEU A 116 -8.35 -11.37 3.77
C LEU A 116 -7.36 -10.27 3.39
N GLY A 117 -6.39 -9.98 4.27
CA GLY A 117 -5.31 -9.05 3.99
C GLY A 117 -4.39 -9.53 2.87
N VAL A 118 -4.04 -10.83 2.84
CA VAL A 118 -3.26 -11.44 1.76
C VAL A 118 -3.95 -11.23 0.42
N ASN A 119 -5.25 -11.48 0.36
CA ASN A 119 -6.03 -11.33 -0.87
C ASN A 119 -6.05 -9.87 -1.35
N LEU A 120 -6.20 -8.91 -0.43
CA LEU A 120 -6.13 -7.48 -0.76
C LEU A 120 -4.75 -7.10 -1.30
N ALA A 121 -3.67 -7.49 -0.63
CA ALA A 121 -2.32 -7.20 -1.06
C ALA A 121 -2.01 -7.82 -2.44
N MET A 122 -2.48 -9.05 -2.69
CA MET A 122 -2.36 -9.69 -4.00
C MET A 122 -3.12 -8.95 -5.09
N SER A 123 -4.39 -8.59 -4.85
CA SER A 123 -5.19 -7.83 -5.82
C SER A 123 -4.51 -6.52 -6.23
N VAL A 124 -3.92 -5.81 -5.26
CA VAL A 124 -3.18 -4.58 -5.57
C VAL A 124 -1.92 -4.87 -6.37
N LEU A 125 -1.15 -5.90 -6.04
CA LEU A 125 0.05 -6.26 -6.79
C LEU A 125 -0.29 -6.65 -8.24
N ASP A 126 -1.38 -7.41 -8.44
CA ASP A 126 -1.89 -7.75 -9.77
C ASP A 126 -2.29 -6.50 -10.55
N ASP A 127 -2.99 -5.55 -9.92
CA ASP A 127 -3.38 -4.26 -10.52
C ASP A 127 -2.16 -3.38 -10.87
N LEU A 128 -1.07 -3.50 -10.11
CA LEU A 128 0.20 -2.82 -10.39
C LEU A 128 1.10 -3.59 -11.38
N GLY A 129 0.73 -4.82 -11.76
CA GLY A 129 1.51 -5.70 -12.64
C GLY A 129 2.80 -6.24 -12.00
N ALA A 130 2.77 -6.53 -10.69
CA ALA A 130 3.94 -6.79 -9.86
C ALA A 130 3.93 -8.14 -9.12
#